data_AF-A0A4Q2X8T8-F1
#
_entry.id   AF-A0A4Q2X8T8-F1
#
_cell.length_a   1.000
_cell.length_b   1.000
_cell.length_c   1.000
_cell.angle_alpha   90.00
_cell.angle_beta   90.00
_cell.angle_gamma   90.00
#
_symmetry.space_group_name_H-M   'P 1'
#
loop_
_entity.id
_entity.type
_entity.pdbx_description
1 polymer ?
#
loop_
_entity_poly.entity_id
_entity_poly.type
_entity_poly.pdbx_seq_one_letter_code
_entity_poly.pdbx_strand_id
1 'polypeptide(L)'
;MLRRMGSREPLIARSQADVMRQKREYLIGSKEAHRIMVEYGVDPEEKKGMGGETVVEWWIDISVTGGGVVLAEKTDFSKPSSFVAPEGGYQPTIRFTENTGMRNGRYHRTLKPELFVLFPDGTYARLETRFTHDIKRPFAVVRSWFNPSGSRNTEFDPSLEIEVAAEQ
;
A
#
# COMPACT_ATOMS: atom_id res chain seq x y z
N MET A 1 5.55 -12.53 16.11
CA MET A 1 5.03 -12.41 17.50
C MET A 1 5.81 -11.32 18.25
N LEU A 2 5.32 -10.07 18.33
CA LEU A 2 6.12 -8.94 18.83
C LEU A 2 6.26 -8.89 20.36
N ARG A 3 7.34 -8.28 20.84
CA ARG A 3 7.56 -7.96 22.27
C ARG A 3 7.52 -6.45 22.49
N ARG A 4 6.51 -5.97 23.23
CA ARG A 4 6.63 -4.76 24.05
C ARG A 4 6.00 -5.05 25.41
N MET A 5 6.78 -4.93 26.49
CA MET A 5 6.33 -5.11 27.88
C MET A 5 5.67 -6.47 28.22
N GLY A 6 6.11 -7.57 27.58
CA GLY A 6 5.65 -8.93 27.93
C GLY A 6 4.27 -9.34 27.38
N SER A 7 3.54 -8.44 26.70
CA SER A 7 2.28 -8.78 26.03
C SER A 7 2.53 -9.09 24.54
N ARG A 8 1.95 -10.21 24.06
CA ARG A 8 2.02 -10.67 22.66
C ARG A 8 0.82 -10.12 21.90
N GLU A 9 1.04 -9.13 21.03
CA GLU A 9 -0.01 -8.67 20.13
C GLU A 9 0.23 -9.25 18.73
N PRO A 10 -0.69 -10.07 18.19
CA PRO A 10 -0.53 -10.64 16.85
C PRO A 10 -0.81 -9.57 15.80
N LEU A 11 0.15 -9.34 14.89
CA LEU A 11 -0.13 -8.64 13.64
C LEU A 11 -0.80 -9.59 12.67
N ILE A 12 -1.72 -9.07 11.87
CA ILE A 12 -2.28 -9.80 10.73
C ILE A 12 -1.49 -9.38 9.49
N ALA A 13 -0.70 -10.31 8.95
CA ALA A 13 0.00 -10.13 7.69
C ALA A 13 -0.87 -10.65 6.53
N ARG A 14 -1.02 -9.86 5.46
CA ARG A 14 -1.70 -10.30 4.24
C ARG A 14 -0.90 -9.87 3.01
N SER A 15 -0.97 -10.68 1.96
CA SER A 15 -0.43 -10.35 0.64
C SER A 15 -1.47 -10.68 -0.40
N GLN A 16 -1.90 -9.68 -1.15
CA GLN A 16 -2.88 -9.81 -2.23
C GLN A 16 -2.27 -9.28 -3.52
N ALA A 17 -2.55 -9.95 -4.63
CA ALA A 17 -2.07 -9.54 -5.93
C ALA A 17 -3.17 -9.76 -6.98
N ASP A 18 -3.46 -8.74 -7.80
CA ASP A 18 -4.51 -8.82 -8.81
C ASP A 18 -4.28 -7.83 -9.97
N VAL A 19 -5.01 -8.04 -11.06
CA VAL A 19 -5.09 -7.13 -12.20
C VAL A 19 -5.99 -5.92 -11.87
N MET A 20 -5.48 -4.71 -12.08
CA MET A 20 -6.18 -3.46 -11.79
C MET A 20 -7.08 -3.04 -12.96
N ARG A 21 -8.34 -3.49 -13.00
CA ARG A 21 -9.23 -3.16 -14.13
C ARG A 21 -9.84 -1.75 -14.04
N GLN A 22 -10.07 -1.24 -12.84
CA GLN A 22 -10.53 0.12 -12.55
C GLN A 22 -10.50 0.33 -11.04
N LYS A 23 -11.35 -0.39 -10.31
CA LYS A 23 -11.51 -0.23 -8.87
C LYS A 23 -11.49 -1.59 -8.17
N ARG A 24 -10.69 -1.72 -7.11
CA ARG A 24 -10.49 -2.96 -6.35
C ARG A 24 -10.42 -2.70 -4.86
N GLU A 25 -11.04 -3.58 -4.09
CA GLU A 25 -10.95 -3.59 -2.64
C GLU A 25 -9.94 -4.63 -2.17
N TYR A 26 -9.18 -4.27 -1.14
CA TYR A 26 -8.23 -5.17 -0.49
C TYR A 26 -8.56 -5.23 1.00
N LEU A 27 -8.83 -6.45 1.50
CA LEU A 27 -9.01 -6.68 2.93
C LEU A 27 -7.63 -6.66 3.61
N ILE A 28 -7.43 -5.74 4.55
CA ILE A 28 -6.17 -5.53 5.25
C ILE A 28 -6.20 -6.22 6.62
N GLY A 29 -7.26 -6.01 7.39
CA GLY A 29 -7.38 -6.51 8.75
C GLY A 29 -8.30 -7.73 8.89
N SER A 30 -8.98 -7.80 10.04
CA SER A 30 -9.93 -8.86 10.41
C SER A 30 -11.40 -8.53 10.18
N LYS A 31 -11.77 -7.26 9.96
CA LYS A 31 -13.16 -6.80 9.81
C LYS A 31 -13.39 -6.22 8.42
N GLU A 32 -14.66 -6.17 8.00
CA GLU A 32 -15.09 -5.52 6.76
C GLU A 32 -14.68 -4.04 6.68
N ALA A 33 -14.63 -3.34 7.80
CA ALA A 33 -14.17 -1.95 7.85
C ALA A 33 -12.66 -1.80 7.60
N HIS A 34 -11.87 -2.88 7.68
CA HIS A 34 -10.41 -2.84 7.49
C HIS A 34 -10.05 -3.06 6.03
N ARG A 35 -10.70 -2.32 5.13
CA ARG A 35 -10.50 -2.39 3.68
C ARG A 35 -9.89 -1.10 3.18
N ILE A 36 -9.02 -1.22 2.17
CA ILE A 36 -8.64 -0.10 1.33
C ILE A 36 -9.28 -0.28 -0.04
N MET A 37 -9.55 0.85 -0.67
CA MET A 37 -9.92 0.90 -2.07
C MET A 37 -8.71 1.35 -2.88
N VAL A 38 -8.41 0.65 -3.96
CA VAL A 38 -7.44 1.06 -4.96
C VAL A 38 -8.17 1.29 -6.27
N GLU A 39 -8.07 2.51 -6.78
CA GLU A 39 -8.60 2.89 -8.08
C GLU A 39 -7.43 3.19 -9.03
N TYR A 40 -7.54 2.75 -10.26
CA TYR A 40 -6.57 2.88 -11.32
C TYR A 40 -7.21 3.55 -12.52
N GLY A 41 -6.53 4.53 -13.07
CA GLY A 41 -6.94 5.18 -14.31
C GLY A 41 -5.76 5.53 -15.20
N VAL A 42 -6.10 5.77 -16.45
CA VAL A 42 -5.19 6.21 -17.50
C VAL A 42 -5.79 7.48 -18.08
N ASP A 43 -4.98 8.51 -18.21
CA ASP A 43 -5.35 9.71 -18.95
C ASP A 43 -5.39 9.37 -20.45
N PRO A 44 -6.50 9.64 -21.16
CA PRO A 44 -6.58 9.40 -22.60
C PRO A 44 -5.60 10.25 -23.42
N GLU A 45 -5.01 11.31 -22.85
CA GLU A 45 -4.05 12.15 -23.57
C GLU A 45 -2.73 11.40 -23.83
N GLU A 46 -2.51 11.07 -25.10
CA GLU A 46 -1.26 10.48 -25.58
C GLU A 46 -0.16 11.54 -25.67
N LYS A 47 0.93 11.32 -24.92
CA LYS A 47 2.13 12.15 -24.97
C LYS A 47 3.21 11.41 -25.74
N LYS A 48 3.97 12.12 -26.60
CA LYS A 48 5.14 11.53 -27.25
C LYS A 48 6.35 11.61 -26.34
N GLY A 49 6.97 10.48 -26.06
CA GLY A 49 8.25 10.41 -25.39
C GLY A 49 9.42 10.83 -26.27
N MET A 50 10.58 11.08 -25.67
CA MET A 50 11.81 11.46 -26.39
C MET A 50 12.25 10.41 -27.42
N GLY A 51 11.85 9.15 -27.26
CA GLY A 51 12.07 8.06 -28.22
C GLY A 51 11.01 7.92 -29.32
N GLY A 52 10.04 8.85 -29.41
CA GLY A 52 8.90 8.75 -30.33
C GLY A 52 7.82 7.75 -29.91
N GLU A 53 7.99 7.08 -28.78
CA GLU A 53 7.00 6.19 -28.18
C GLU A 53 5.79 6.97 -27.65
N THR A 54 4.60 6.43 -27.85
CA THR A 54 3.38 6.95 -27.25
C THR A 54 3.33 6.53 -25.79
N VAL A 55 3.12 7.51 -24.91
CA VAL A 55 3.07 7.35 -23.46
C VAL A 55 1.78 7.96 -22.97
N VAL A 56 1.08 7.19 -22.14
CA VAL A 56 -0.11 7.65 -21.45
C VAL A 56 0.23 7.90 -20.00
N GLU A 57 -0.30 8.98 -19.45
CA GLU A 57 -0.22 9.22 -18.02
C GLU A 57 -1.18 8.27 -17.31
N TRP A 58 -0.78 7.73 -16.16
CA TRP A 58 -1.63 6.85 -15.38
C TRP A 58 -1.52 7.22 -13.91
N TRP A 59 -2.56 6.89 -13.17
CA TRP A 59 -2.70 7.26 -11.78
C TRP A 59 -3.28 6.11 -10.95
N ILE A 60 -3.02 6.18 -9.66
CA ILE A 60 -3.57 5.30 -8.63
C ILE A 60 -4.11 6.15 -7.51
N ASP A 61 -5.36 5.94 -7.14
CA ASP A 61 -5.93 6.44 -5.89
C ASP A 61 -6.00 5.32 -4.88
N ILE A 62 -5.57 5.61 -3.65
CA ILE A 62 -5.75 4.71 -2.51
C ILE A 62 -6.59 5.44 -1.49
N SER A 63 -7.73 4.86 -1.11
CA SER A 63 -8.65 5.48 -0.15
C SER A 63 -9.10 4.53 0.95
N VAL A 64 -9.47 5.09 2.09
CA VAL A 64 -9.93 4.36 3.28
C VAL A 64 -11.24 4.96 3.74
N THR A 65 -12.35 4.23 3.60
CA THR A 65 -13.67 4.74 4.00
C THR A 65 -13.72 5.02 5.49
N GLY A 66 -13.98 6.27 5.88
CA GLY A 66 -14.07 6.70 7.29
C GLY A 66 -12.73 6.72 8.04
N GLY A 67 -11.62 6.54 7.33
CA GLY A 67 -10.27 6.55 7.89
C GLY A 67 -9.37 7.48 7.10
N GLY A 68 -8.09 7.11 6.99
CA GLY A 68 -7.18 7.81 6.11
C GLY A 68 -5.90 7.06 5.81
N VAL A 69 -5.15 7.58 4.85
CA VAL A 69 -3.88 7.07 4.36
C VAL A 69 -2.85 8.19 4.39
N VAL A 70 -1.61 7.84 4.68
CA VAL A 70 -0.47 8.75 4.66
C VAL A 70 0.73 8.04 4.04
N LEU A 71 1.53 8.78 3.28
CA LEU A 71 2.78 8.27 2.70
C LEU A 71 3.78 7.97 3.82
N ALA A 72 4.38 6.80 3.79
CA ALA A 72 5.46 6.42 4.69
C ALA A 72 6.83 6.69 4.05
N GLU A 73 7.83 6.95 4.89
CA GLU A 73 9.21 6.75 4.46
C GLU A 73 9.45 5.28 4.13
N LYS A 74 10.41 5.01 3.24
CA LYS A 74 10.78 3.62 2.94
C LYS A 74 11.27 2.92 4.19
N THR A 75 10.81 1.69 4.38
CA THR A 75 11.15 0.87 5.53
C THR A 75 12.66 0.70 5.65
N ASP A 76 13.19 1.10 6.80
CA ASP A 76 14.57 0.88 7.21
C ASP A 76 14.57 0.07 8.52
N PHE A 77 15.01 -1.19 8.44
CA PHE A 77 15.08 -2.11 9.58
C PHE A 77 16.07 -1.67 10.66
N SER A 78 17.00 -0.75 10.35
CA SER A 78 17.88 -0.15 11.36
C SER A 78 17.20 0.98 12.15
N LYS A 79 16.02 1.45 11.70
CA LYS A 79 15.27 2.56 12.30
C LYS A 79 13.89 2.09 12.74
N PRO A 80 13.68 1.85 14.05
CA PRO A 80 12.38 1.45 14.60
C PRO A 80 11.24 2.40 14.25
N SER A 81 11.52 3.69 14.03
CA SER A 81 10.54 4.69 13.62
C SER A 81 9.89 4.37 12.26
N SER A 82 10.54 3.60 11.38
CA SER A 82 9.99 3.19 10.08
C SER A 82 8.77 2.27 10.19
N PHE A 83 8.53 1.72 11.38
CA PHE A 83 7.43 0.81 11.67
C PHE A 83 6.35 1.44 12.55
N VAL A 84 6.47 2.73 12.87
CA VAL A 84 5.52 3.44 13.72
C VAL A 84 4.73 4.42 12.89
N ALA A 85 3.42 4.20 12.79
CA ALA A 85 2.51 5.08 12.09
C ALA A 85 2.54 6.50 12.72
N PRO A 86 2.49 7.59 11.94
CA PRO A 86 2.48 8.95 12.48
C PRO A 86 1.17 9.25 13.23
N GLU A 87 1.14 10.35 14.00
CA GLU A 87 -0.08 10.76 14.74
C GLU A 87 -1.09 11.51 13.87
N GLY A 88 -0.66 12.07 12.75
CA GLY A 88 -1.48 12.89 11.88
C GLY A 88 -0.97 12.92 10.43
N GLY A 89 -1.61 13.74 9.60
CA GLY A 89 -1.32 13.83 8.17
C GLY A 89 -2.07 12.82 7.30
N TYR A 90 -2.99 12.04 7.89
CA TYR A 90 -3.86 11.12 7.17
C TYR A 90 -4.87 11.88 6.31
N GLN A 91 -5.01 11.45 5.06
CA GLN A 91 -5.99 11.95 4.11
C GLN A 91 -6.95 10.83 3.73
N PRO A 92 -8.23 11.11 3.44
CA PRO A 92 -9.18 10.07 3.02
C PRO A 92 -8.75 9.32 1.77
N THR A 93 -7.98 9.99 0.91
CA THR A 93 -7.47 9.46 -0.37
C THR A 93 -6.11 10.07 -0.64
N ILE A 94 -5.19 9.27 -1.16
CA ILE A 94 -3.93 9.74 -1.74
C ILE A 94 -3.87 9.32 -3.20
N ARG A 95 -3.53 10.28 -4.07
CA ARG A 95 -3.32 10.06 -5.49
C ARG A 95 -1.84 9.96 -5.79
N PHE A 96 -1.44 8.90 -6.46
CA PHE A 96 -0.14 8.79 -7.10
C PHE A 96 -0.32 8.95 -8.60
N THR A 97 0.33 9.95 -9.16
CA THR A 97 0.51 10.06 -10.61
C THR A 97 1.96 9.73 -10.93
N GLU A 98 2.19 9.01 -12.01
CA GLU A 98 3.53 8.97 -12.58
C GLU A 98 3.74 10.29 -13.30
N ASN A 99 4.24 11.29 -12.57
CA ASN A 99 4.80 12.48 -13.21
C ASN A 99 5.88 11.97 -14.16
N THR A 100 5.69 12.25 -15.45
CA THR A 100 6.42 11.77 -16.63
C THR A 100 7.90 12.18 -16.68
N GLY A 101 8.54 12.36 -15.53
CA GLY A 101 9.97 12.48 -15.39
C GLY A 101 10.64 11.18 -15.79
N MET A 102 11.04 11.09 -17.06
CA MET A 102 12.02 10.11 -17.51
C MET A 102 13.21 10.14 -16.55
N ARG A 103 13.42 9.05 -15.81
CA ARG A 103 14.67 8.87 -15.08
C ARG A 103 15.62 8.15 -16.03
N ASN A 104 16.68 8.83 -16.43
CA ASN A 104 17.69 8.30 -17.38
C ASN A 104 17.09 7.90 -18.74
N GLY A 105 16.09 8.64 -19.24
CA GLY A 105 15.49 8.37 -20.55
C GLY A 105 14.60 7.13 -20.61
N ARG A 106 14.22 6.53 -19.47
CA ARG A 106 13.27 5.42 -19.41
C ARG A 106 12.01 5.83 -18.67
N TYR A 107 10.86 5.49 -19.26
CA TYR A 107 9.59 5.53 -18.57
C TYR A 107 9.58 4.46 -17.48
N HIS A 108 9.48 4.91 -16.24
CA HIS A 108 9.05 4.02 -15.19
C HIS A 108 7.58 3.69 -15.43
N ARG A 109 7.19 2.46 -15.11
CA ARG A 109 5.80 1.99 -15.17
C ARG A 109 5.43 1.38 -13.83
N THR A 110 6.23 1.66 -12.79
CA THR A 110 6.13 0.94 -11.52
C THR A 110 6.24 1.91 -10.37
N LEU A 111 5.15 2.04 -9.64
CA LEU A 111 5.09 2.76 -8.38
C LEU A 111 5.25 1.76 -7.24
N LYS A 112 6.06 2.11 -6.23
CA LYS A 112 6.26 1.31 -5.02
C LYS A 112 6.10 2.16 -3.75
N PRO A 113 4.94 2.81 -3.53
CA PRO A 113 4.77 3.58 -2.32
C PRO A 113 4.61 2.65 -1.11
N GLU A 114 5.18 3.09 0.00
CA GLU A 114 4.91 2.55 1.32
C GLU A 114 3.99 3.51 2.06
N LEU A 115 3.04 2.98 2.81
CA LEU A 115 1.95 3.77 3.39
C LEU A 115 1.65 3.32 4.81
N PHE A 116 1.14 4.25 5.61
CA PHE A 116 0.36 3.91 6.79
C PHE A 116 -1.12 4.19 6.54
N VAL A 117 -1.97 3.35 7.11
CA VAL A 117 -3.43 3.47 7.07
C VAL A 117 -3.94 3.55 8.49
N LEU A 118 -4.88 4.47 8.71
CA LEU A 118 -5.72 4.59 9.90
C LEU A 118 -7.15 4.21 9.51
N PHE A 119 -7.73 3.21 10.18
CA PHE A 119 -9.10 2.78 9.96
C PHE A 119 -10.10 3.54 10.87
N PRO A 120 -11.41 3.49 10.58
CA PRO A 120 -12.43 4.19 11.37
C PRO A 120 -12.46 3.83 12.86
N ASP A 121 -12.04 2.62 13.20
CA ASP A 121 -12.01 2.14 14.59
C ASP A 121 -10.71 2.50 15.33
N GLY A 122 -9.86 3.34 14.74
CA GLY A 122 -8.61 3.80 15.35
C GLY A 122 -7.44 2.81 15.19
N THR A 123 -7.63 1.72 14.45
CA THR A 123 -6.56 0.75 14.19
C THR A 123 -5.66 1.17 13.03
N TYR A 124 -4.42 0.68 13.05
CA TYR A 124 -3.40 1.06 12.08
C TYR A 124 -2.90 -0.14 11.28
N ALA A 125 -2.50 0.11 10.04
CA ALA A 125 -1.74 -0.83 9.24
C ALA A 125 -0.61 -0.14 8.48
N ARG A 126 0.45 -0.89 8.21
CA ARG A 126 1.46 -0.52 7.23
C ARG A 126 1.23 -1.29 5.94
N LEU A 127 1.38 -0.61 4.81
CA LEU A 127 1.27 -1.20 3.49
C LEU A 127 2.60 -1.07 2.73
N GLU A 128 3.02 -2.17 2.13
CA GLU A 128 3.99 -2.16 1.03
C GLU A 128 3.24 -2.46 -0.25
N THR A 129 3.27 -1.52 -1.19
CA THR A 129 2.53 -1.66 -2.45
C THR A 129 3.48 -1.68 -3.64
N ARG A 130 3.03 -2.35 -4.70
CA ARG A 130 3.67 -2.30 -6.02
C ARG A 130 2.58 -2.24 -7.08
N PHE A 131 2.51 -1.13 -7.77
CA PHE A 131 1.61 -0.93 -8.90
C PHE A 131 2.44 -0.93 -10.17
N THR A 132 2.05 -1.74 -11.15
CA THR A 132 2.72 -1.82 -12.46
C THR A 132 1.71 -1.49 -13.55
N HIS A 133 1.98 -0.43 -14.30
CA HIS A 133 1.22 -0.09 -15.49
C HIS A 133 1.65 -0.97 -16.67
N ASP A 134 0.66 -1.56 -17.31
CA ASP A 134 0.77 -2.25 -18.58
C ASP A 134 -0.53 -2.03 -19.35
N ILE A 135 -0.43 -1.79 -20.66
CA ILE A 135 -1.59 -1.47 -21.50
C ILE A 135 -2.61 -2.62 -21.51
N LYS A 136 -2.14 -3.87 -21.43
CA LYS A 136 -2.99 -5.06 -21.49
C LYS A 136 -3.34 -5.58 -20.11
N ARG A 137 -2.43 -5.45 -19.13
CA ARG A 137 -2.56 -6.09 -17.83
C ARG A 137 -1.91 -5.28 -16.71
N PRO A 138 -2.49 -4.13 -16.33
CA PRO A 138 -2.02 -3.39 -15.16
C PRO A 138 -2.18 -4.26 -13.90
N PHE A 139 -1.21 -4.22 -13.00
CA PHE A 139 -1.12 -5.17 -11.89
C PHE A 139 -0.79 -4.49 -10.56
N ALA A 140 -1.42 -4.95 -9.48
CA ALA A 140 -1.15 -4.50 -8.12
C ALA A 140 -0.67 -5.67 -7.25
N VAL A 141 0.28 -5.37 -6.37
CA VAL A 141 0.59 -6.18 -5.19
C VAL A 141 0.42 -5.29 -3.98
N VAL A 142 -0.38 -5.73 -3.02
CA VAL A 142 -0.61 -5.06 -1.73
C VAL A 142 -0.23 -6.04 -0.64
N ARG A 143 0.85 -5.71 0.07
CA ARG A 143 1.26 -6.40 1.30
C ARG A 143 0.93 -5.51 2.48
N SER A 144 0.41 -6.10 3.55
CA SER A 144 -0.04 -5.34 4.70
C SER A 144 0.30 -6.01 6.01
N TRP A 145 0.58 -5.19 7.02
CA TRP A 145 0.75 -5.58 8.42
C TRP A 145 -0.20 -4.76 9.27
N PHE A 146 -1.29 -5.40 9.70
CA PHE A 146 -2.37 -4.78 10.47
C PHE A 146 -2.21 -5.04 11.96
N ASN A 147 -2.33 -3.99 12.78
CA ASN A 147 -2.29 -4.11 14.24
C ASN A 147 -3.71 -4.06 14.85
N PRO A 148 -4.25 -5.20 15.33
CA PRO A 148 -5.60 -5.26 15.89
C PRO A 148 -5.75 -4.55 17.25
N SER A 149 -4.66 -4.21 17.96
CA SER A 149 -4.75 -3.54 19.26
C SER A 149 -5.02 -2.05 19.17
N GLY A 150 -4.88 -1.46 17.98
CA GLY A 150 -4.90 -0.01 17.78
C GLY A 150 -3.55 0.67 18.01
N SER A 151 -2.51 -0.09 18.37
CA SER A 151 -1.16 0.46 18.44
C SER A 151 -0.65 0.87 17.06
N ARG A 152 0.06 2.01 17.01
CA ARG A 152 0.73 2.52 15.80
C ARG A 152 1.95 1.71 15.38
N ASN A 153 2.44 0.82 16.25
CA ASN A 153 3.58 -0.03 15.91
C ASN A 153 3.12 -1.19 15.03
N THR A 154 3.67 -1.27 13.82
CA THR A 154 3.42 -2.31 12.82
C THR A 154 4.70 -3.07 12.47
N GLU A 155 5.68 -3.09 13.37
CA GLU A 155 6.94 -3.82 13.19
C GLU A 155 6.65 -5.30 12.97
N PHE A 156 7.26 -5.90 11.96
CA PHE A 156 7.10 -7.31 11.68
C PHE A 156 8.45 -8.00 11.82
N ASP A 157 8.49 -9.05 12.64
CA ASP A 157 9.64 -9.94 12.76
C ASP A 157 9.36 -11.21 11.93
N PRO A 158 10.03 -11.39 10.77
CA PRO A 158 9.84 -12.56 9.92
C PRO A 158 10.20 -13.88 10.58
N SER A 159 11.11 -13.86 11.58
CA SER A 159 11.51 -15.09 12.30
C SER A 159 10.38 -15.66 13.16
N LEU A 160 9.31 -14.88 13.35
CA LEU A 160 8.16 -15.22 14.18
C LEU A 160 6.87 -15.32 13.36
N GLU A 161 7.00 -15.50 12.05
CA GLU A 161 5.90 -15.81 11.15
C GLU A 161 5.38 -17.22 11.44
N ILE A 162 4.06 -17.34 11.58
CA ILE A 162 3.39 -18.63 11.74
C ILE A 162 2.54 -18.81 10.49
N GLU A 163 2.91 -19.78 9.65
CA GLU A 163 2.07 -20.19 8.53
C GLU A 163 0.80 -20.85 9.08
N VAL A 164 -0.34 -20.20 8.87
CA VAL A 164 -1.64 -20.79 9.16
C VAL A 164 -2.11 -21.43 7.86
N ALA A 165 -2.28 -22.75 7.86
CA ALA A 165 -2.83 -23.46 6.71
C ALA A 165 -4.19 -22.86 6.34
N ALA A 166 -4.35 -22.46 5.08
CA ALA A 166 -5.64 -22.01 4.59
C ALA A 166 -6.62 -23.19 4.64
N GLU A 167 -7.66 -23.10 5.47
CA GLU A 167 -8.80 -24.01 5.38
C GLU A 167 -9.40 -23.85 3.97
N GLN A 168 -9.36 -24.94 3.19
CA GLN A 168 -9.87 -25.01 1.82
C GLN A 168 -11.40 -25.12 1.79
#